data_AF-A0A356R5T9-F1
#
_entry.id   AF-A0A356R5T9-F1
#
_cell.length_a   1.000
_cell.length_b   1.000
_cell.length_c   1.000
_cell.angle_alpha   90.00
_cell.angle_beta   90.00
_cell.angle_gamma   90.00
#
_symmetry.space_group_name_H-M   'P 1'
#
loop_
_entity.id
_entity.type
_entity.pdbx_description
1 polymer ?
#
loop_
_entity_poly.entity_id
_entity_poly.type
_entity_poly.pdbx_seq_one_letter_code
_entity_poly.pdbx_strand_id
1 'polypeptide(L)'
;MNSRLPRDSAGYLDLHGGTGGITAMCSCGDVLEVYKEDVTFRIKTPETIDPDRTNPKAPFVAAIADTVGSSSPAVARVLLQGRDIVEKIVLEREIDKAAVVQVLYQCKESIVACEKTARRVAASVDTIIKDIEAGGVKRDARGALNPFPQALDLDSDATSFLINAKRAVQLICRLPATILGIPLKDNNFEYLAKTLATTLEPGVTVTEFVRANAAPVRYLIELRNWQEHPNTKRTIVTNFSVAPDGTLTPPMWHVSDETPQSIREDMLAGADFLVQIAEAMLIHLVMHASDKRIPFVIVELGPAQINAELPIKYRLSIDTSKLSRDAGASN
;
A
#
# COMPACT_ATOMS: atom_id res chain seq x y z
N MET A 1 28.39 6.27 41.98
CA MET A 1 28.70 6.31 40.53
C MET A 1 27.68 5.44 39.82
N ASN A 2 26.70 6.03 39.11
CA ASN A 2 25.76 5.27 38.29
C ASN A 2 26.51 4.70 37.10
N SER A 3 26.86 3.40 37.12
CA SER A 3 27.34 2.76 35.90
C SER A 3 26.19 2.78 34.90
N ARG A 4 26.38 3.43 33.75
CA ARG A 4 25.41 3.34 32.65
C ARG A 4 25.17 1.86 32.37
N LEU A 5 23.93 1.41 32.54
CA LEU A 5 23.59 0.02 32.26
C LEU A 5 23.75 -0.18 30.74
N PRO A 6 24.19 -1.37 30.27
CA PRO A 6 24.37 -1.64 28.84
C PRO A 6 23.13 -1.31 28.00
N ARG A 7 21.93 -1.52 28.56
CA ARG A 7 20.66 -1.16 27.91
C ARG A 7 20.43 0.35 27.72
N ASP A 8 20.99 1.20 28.58
CA ASP A 8 20.84 2.66 28.53
C ASP A 8 21.94 3.33 27.68
N SER A 9 22.78 2.53 27.00
CA SER A 9 23.88 3.00 26.16
C SER A 9 23.47 3.06 24.69
N ALA A 10 24.19 3.84 23.87
CA ALA A 10 23.99 3.85 22.43
C ALA A 10 24.22 2.44 21.85
N GLY A 11 23.22 1.90 21.17
CA GLY A 11 23.28 0.59 20.52
C GLY A 11 23.96 0.67 19.15
N TYR A 12 24.66 -0.40 18.78
CA TYR A 12 25.17 -0.63 17.44
C TYR A 12 24.60 -1.97 16.95
N LEU A 13 24.12 -2.00 15.71
CA LEU A 13 23.55 -3.19 15.07
C LEU A 13 24.03 -3.27 13.62
N ASP A 14 24.63 -4.40 13.26
CA ASP A 14 24.85 -4.78 11.87
C ASP A 14 23.61 -5.48 11.32
N LEU A 15 23.03 -4.93 10.25
CA LEU A 15 21.87 -5.51 9.57
C LEU A 15 22.34 -6.42 8.41
N HIS A 16 22.41 -7.72 8.68
CA HIS A 16 22.79 -8.74 7.70
C HIS A 16 21.61 -9.14 6.81
N GLY A 17 21.84 -9.23 5.50
CA GLY A 17 20.84 -9.55 4.48
C GLY A 17 20.36 -8.33 3.68
N GLY A 18 19.65 -8.59 2.59
CA GLY A 18 19.18 -7.57 1.64
C GLY A 18 20.27 -6.96 0.76
N THR A 19 19.82 -6.17 -0.20
CA THR A 19 20.62 -5.48 -1.22
C THR A 19 20.91 -4.04 -0.80
N GLY A 20 22.17 -3.63 -0.93
CA GLY A 20 22.60 -2.26 -0.67
C GLY A 20 22.66 -1.85 0.81
N GLY A 21 22.78 -0.53 1.01
CA GLY A 21 22.79 0.10 2.32
C GLY A 21 21.38 0.34 2.88
N ILE A 22 21.31 0.94 4.07
CA ILE A 22 20.03 1.43 4.61
C ILE A 22 19.58 2.62 3.78
N THR A 23 18.37 2.55 3.24
CA THR A 23 17.77 3.60 2.42
C THR A 23 16.81 4.48 3.23
N ALA A 24 16.16 3.92 4.24
CA ALA A 24 15.22 4.64 5.11
C ALA A 24 15.01 3.96 6.47
N MET A 25 14.52 4.73 7.43
CA MET A 25 14.09 4.26 8.74
C MET A 25 12.76 4.92 9.12
N CYS A 26 11.84 4.17 9.71
CA CYS A 26 10.53 4.65 10.09
C CYS A 26 10.10 4.06 11.43
N SER A 27 9.85 4.92 12.42
CA SER A 27 9.25 4.50 13.68
C SER A 27 7.74 4.29 13.48
N CYS A 28 7.25 3.09 13.81
CA CYS A 28 5.87 2.68 13.60
C CYS A 28 5.31 2.11 14.92
N GLY A 29 5.04 3.00 15.88
CA GLY A 29 4.61 2.61 17.21
C GLY A 29 5.76 2.03 18.04
N ASP A 30 5.66 0.75 18.41
CA ASP A 30 6.62 0.03 19.26
C ASP A 30 7.80 -0.59 18.51
N VAL A 31 7.78 -0.52 17.17
CA VAL A 31 8.83 -1.05 16.30
C VAL A 31 9.46 0.06 15.46
N LEU A 32 10.76 -0.08 15.24
CA LEU A 32 11.49 0.70 14.23
C LEU A 32 11.66 -0.18 13.00
N GLU A 33 11.04 0.20 11.89
CA GLU A 33 11.32 -0.42 10.59
C GLU A 33 12.52 0.24 9.94
N VAL A 34 13.46 -0.58 9.48
CA VAL A 34 14.64 -0.16 8.73
C VAL A 34 14.61 -0.84 7.38
N TYR A 35 14.73 -0.04 6.33
CA TYR A 35 14.59 -0.50 4.96
C TYR A 35 15.95 -0.52 4.27
N LYS A 36 16.20 -1.61 3.54
CA LYS A 36 17.10 -1.63 2.40
C LYS A 36 16.26 -1.71 1.13
N GLU A 37 16.88 -1.83 -0.04
CA GLU A 37 16.15 -1.84 -1.32
C GLU A 37 15.07 -2.93 -1.37
N ASP A 38 15.39 -4.13 -0.93
CA ASP A 38 14.61 -5.36 -1.13
C ASP A 38 14.12 -6.02 0.17
N VAL A 39 14.50 -5.51 1.35
CA VAL A 39 14.10 -6.08 2.65
C VAL A 39 13.71 -5.01 3.66
N THR A 40 12.83 -5.41 4.56
CA THR A 40 12.47 -4.65 5.76
C THR A 40 12.97 -5.39 6.98
N PHE A 41 13.70 -4.68 7.83
CA PHE A 41 14.07 -5.12 9.17
C PHE A 41 13.11 -4.49 10.18
N ARG A 42 12.78 -5.24 11.24
CA ARG A 42 12.17 -4.70 12.46
C ARG A 42 13.19 -4.74 13.58
N ILE A 43 13.39 -3.58 14.20
CA ILE A 43 14.26 -3.42 15.36
C ILE A 43 13.40 -3.21 16.60
N LYS A 44 13.66 -4.01 17.63
CA LYS A 44 13.12 -3.82 18.99
C LYS A 44 14.25 -3.39 19.92
N THR A 45 14.01 -2.32 20.68
CA THR A 45 14.96 -1.83 21.68
C THR A 45 14.82 -2.62 22.99
N PRO A 46 15.80 -2.52 23.90
CA PRO A 46 15.70 -3.09 25.24
C PRO A 46 14.43 -2.68 26.00
N GLU A 47 13.96 -1.44 25.80
CA GLU A 47 12.74 -0.89 26.43
C GLU A 47 11.48 -1.55 25.89
N THR A 48 11.44 -1.88 24.59
CA THR A 48 10.32 -2.62 24.00
C THR A 48 10.32 -4.09 24.45
N ILE A 49 11.49 -4.70 24.63
CA ILE A 49 11.63 -6.13 24.98
C ILE A 49 11.38 -6.38 26.47
N ASP A 50 11.88 -5.49 27.34
CA ASP A 50 11.77 -5.58 28.80
C ASP A 50 11.35 -4.21 29.36
N PRO A 51 10.06 -3.85 29.22
CA PRO A 51 9.53 -2.55 29.65
C PRO A 51 9.58 -2.37 31.17
N ASP A 52 9.41 -3.46 31.93
CA ASP A 52 9.46 -3.47 33.39
C ASP A 52 10.90 -3.41 33.95
N ARG A 53 11.90 -3.35 33.07
CA ARG A 53 13.33 -3.23 33.38
C ARG A 53 13.85 -4.33 34.30
N THR A 54 13.33 -5.54 34.18
CA THR A 54 13.73 -6.70 34.97
C THR A 54 15.08 -7.28 34.56
N ASN A 55 15.53 -7.00 33.33
CA ASN A 55 16.80 -7.45 32.75
C ASN A 55 17.70 -6.25 32.37
N PRO A 56 18.74 -5.96 33.19
CA PRO A 56 19.71 -4.90 32.89
C PRO A 56 20.53 -5.12 31.59
N LYS A 57 20.52 -6.34 31.05
CA LYS A 57 21.24 -6.76 29.84
C LYS A 57 20.31 -7.07 28.66
N ALA A 58 19.06 -6.58 28.68
CA ALA A 58 18.15 -6.75 27.55
C ALA A 58 18.83 -6.25 26.25
N PRO A 59 18.94 -7.08 25.20
CA PRO A 59 19.65 -6.72 23.97
C PRO A 59 18.74 -5.93 23.02
N PHE A 60 19.35 -5.29 22.02
CA PHE A 60 18.61 -4.94 20.81
C PHE A 60 18.37 -6.20 19.98
N VAL A 61 17.19 -6.30 19.35
CA VAL A 61 16.86 -7.39 18.43
C VAL A 61 16.52 -6.79 17.07
N ALA A 62 17.24 -7.20 16.03
CA ALA A 62 16.93 -6.92 14.64
C ALA A 62 16.58 -8.22 13.92
N ALA A 63 15.49 -8.21 13.16
CA ALA A 63 15.08 -9.36 12.35
C ALA A 63 14.58 -8.87 10.99
N ILE A 64 14.85 -9.62 9.92
CA ILE A 64 14.17 -9.42 8.64
C ILE A 64 12.70 -9.76 8.87
N ALA A 65 11.86 -8.74 8.75
CA ALA A 65 10.42 -8.87 8.86
C ALA A 65 9.77 -9.16 7.50
N ASP A 66 10.39 -8.69 6.42
CA ASP A 66 9.86 -8.83 5.07
C ASP A 66 10.97 -8.86 4.01
N THR A 67 10.74 -9.59 2.91
CA THR A 67 11.51 -9.60 1.66
C THR A 67 11.02 -8.55 0.66
N VAL A 68 10.50 -7.44 1.19
CA VAL A 68 10.12 -6.24 0.45
C VAL A 68 10.75 -5.06 1.17
N GLY A 69 11.41 -4.18 0.41
CA GLY A 69 12.15 -3.03 0.93
C GLY A 69 11.66 -1.71 0.36
N SER A 70 12.50 -0.70 0.44
CA SER A 70 12.20 0.66 0.01
C SER A 70 11.94 0.80 -1.49
N SER A 71 12.36 -0.15 -2.33
CA SER A 71 12.06 -0.13 -3.77
C SER A 71 10.57 -0.40 -4.07
N SER A 72 9.81 -0.94 -3.11
CA SER A 72 8.36 -1.11 -3.28
C SER A 72 7.64 0.25 -3.24
N PRO A 73 6.77 0.55 -4.22
CA PRO A 73 5.91 1.72 -4.17
C PRO A 73 5.04 1.78 -2.91
N ALA A 74 4.54 0.66 -2.39
CA ALA A 74 3.79 0.64 -1.13
C ALA A 74 4.64 1.15 0.06
N VAL A 75 5.93 0.78 0.12
CA VAL A 75 6.84 1.27 1.16
C VAL A 75 7.20 2.73 0.93
N ALA A 76 7.70 3.06 -0.25
CA ALA A 76 8.19 4.40 -0.57
C ALA A 76 7.07 5.45 -0.59
N ARG A 77 6.02 5.22 -1.38
CA ARG A 77 5.00 6.24 -1.70
C ARG A 77 3.87 6.34 -0.68
N VAL A 78 3.50 5.22 -0.05
CA VAL A 78 2.44 5.24 0.97
C VAL A 78 3.00 5.58 2.34
N LEU A 79 4.01 4.85 2.82
CA LEU A 79 4.54 5.07 4.16
C LEU A 79 5.60 6.17 4.21
N LEU A 80 6.74 6.01 3.53
CA LEU A 80 7.90 6.89 3.74
C LEU A 80 7.64 8.32 3.24
N GLN A 81 7.11 8.46 2.02
CA GLN A 81 6.66 9.73 1.48
C GLN A 81 5.53 10.32 2.31
N GLY A 82 4.55 9.51 2.68
CA GLY A 82 3.40 9.99 3.42
C GLY A 82 3.80 10.52 4.81
N ARG A 83 4.70 9.82 5.50
CA ARG A 83 5.31 10.26 6.75
C ARG A 83 6.05 11.58 6.57
N ASP A 84 6.92 11.69 5.56
CA ASP A 84 7.68 12.91 5.29
C ASP A 84 6.76 14.13 5.09
N ILE A 85 5.67 13.94 4.32
CA ILE A 85 4.66 14.97 4.10
C ILE A 85 3.95 15.33 5.42
N VAL A 86 3.48 14.35 6.18
CA VAL A 86 2.74 14.57 7.44
C VAL A 86 3.61 15.24 8.50
N GLU A 87 4.89 14.86 8.61
CA GLU A 87 5.82 15.46 9.57
C GLU A 87 6.08 16.94 9.24
N LYS A 88 6.25 17.28 7.95
CA LYS A 88 6.62 18.63 7.51
C LYS A 88 5.44 19.59 7.33
N ILE A 89 4.24 19.10 7.04
CA ILE A 89 3.08 19.98 6.83
C ILE A 89 2.66 20.67 8.13
N VAL A 90 2.28 21.94 8.03
CA VAL A 90 1.57 22.67 9.08
C VAL A 90 0.09 22.71 8.71
N LEU A 91 -0.76 22.23 9.61
CA LEU A 91 -2.20 22.13 9.41
C LEU A 91 -2.93 23.20 10.21
N GLU A 92 -4.12 23.59 9.77
CA GLU A 92 -4.97 24.58 10.46
C GLU A 92 -5.40 24.11 11.85
N ARG A 93 -5.51 22.79 12.02
CA ARG A 93 -5.84 22.12 13.27
C ARG A 93 -4.70 21.23 13.72
N GLU A 94 -4.51 21.15 15.03
CA GLU A 94 -3.64 20.14 15.61
C GLU A 94 -4.25 18.75 15.39
N ILE A 95 -3.42 17.80 14.98
CA ILE A 95 -3.79 16.39 14.81
C ILE A 95 -2.71 15.51 15.42
N ASP A 96 -3.10 14.28 15.74
CA ASP A 96 -2.14 13.23 16.06
C ASP A 96 -1.47 12.73 14.77
N LYS A 97 -0.32 13.33 14.44
CA LYS A 97 0.50 12.94 13.28
C LYS A 97 0.97 11.47 13.38
N ALA A 98 1.21 10.96 14.59
CA ALA A 98 1.62 9.57 14.78
C ALA A 98 0.49 8.60 14.44
N ALA A 99 -0.76 8.95 14.78
CA ALA A 99 -1.93 8.17 14.37
C ALA A 99 -2.09 8.14 12.83
N VAL A 100 -1.82 9.24 12.13
CA VAL A 100 -1.83 9.26 10.65
C VAL A 100 -0.75 8.33 10.09
N VAL A 101 0.48 8.43 10.58
CA VAL A 101 1.59 7.55 10.16
C VAL A 101 1.27 6.08 10.45
N GLN A 102 0.59 5.78 11.56
CA GLN A 102 0.16 4.42 11.88
C GLN A 102 -0.87 3.88 10.89
N VAL A 103 -1.82 4.72 10.42
CA VAL A 103 -2.75 4.32 9.36
C VAL A 103 -2.01 4.07 8.05
N LEU A 104 -1.07 4.95 7.66
CA LEU A 104 -0.24 4.76 6.45
C LEU A 104 0.59 3.49 6.53
N TYR A 105 1.15 3.17 7.70
CA TYR A 105 1.85 1.92 7.95
C TYR A 105 0.95 0.70 7.73
N GLN A 106 -0.28 0.72 8.27
CA GLN A 106 -1.25 -0.36 8.06
C GLN A 106 -1.69 -0.49 6.60
N CYS A 107 -1.86 0.64 5.90
CA CYS A 107 -2.12 0.65 4.45
C CYS A 107 -0.98 -0.06 3.72
N LYS A 108 0.27 0.34 4.00
CA LYS A 108 1.48 -0.27 3.42
C LYS A 108 1.52 -1.77 3.67
N GLU A 109 1.27 -2.26 4.89
CA GLU A 109 1.27 -3.72 5.17
C GLU A 109 0.25 -4.47 4.30
N SER A 110 -0.96 -3.92 4.17
CA SER A 110 -2.02 -4.54 3.38
C SER A 110 -1.69 -4.53 1.89
N ILE A 111 -1.12 -3.42 1.38
CA ILE A 111 -0.76 -3.29 -0.04
C ILE A 111 0.46 -4.16 -0.38
N VAL A 112 1.48 -4.25 0.49
CA VAL A 112 2.62 -5.17 0.29
C VAL A 112 2.15 -6.63 0.20
N ALA A 113 1.17 -7.03 1.01
CA ALA A 113 0.57 -8.36 0.90
C ALA A 113 -0.13 -8.58 -0.46
N CYS A 114 -0.81 -7.56 -1.00
CA CYS A 114 -1.36 -7.58 -2.36
C CYS A 114 -0.25 -7.71 -3.41
N GLU A 115 0.80 -6.87 -3.36
CA GLU A 115 1.91 -6.89 -4.31
C GLU A 115 2.59 -8.25 -4.36
N LYS A 116 2.89 -8.86 -3.21
CA LYS A 116 3.49 -10.20 -3.12
C LYS A 116 2.64 -11.26 -3.78
N THR A 117 1.33 -11.24 -3.48
CA THR A 117 0.38 -12.22 -4.02
C THR A 117 0.23 -12.04 -5.52
N ALA A 118 0.05 -10.81 -6.00
CA ALA A 118 -0.02 -10.47 -7.41
C ALA A 118 1.23 -10.91 -8.18
N ARG A 119 2.44 -10.62 -7.66
CA ARG A 119 3.70 -11.03 -8.29
C ARG A 119 3.87 -12.54 -8.32
N ARG A 120 3.49 -13.26 -7.25
CA ARG A 120 3.55 -14.74 -7.22
C ARG A 120 2.62 -15.34 -8.26
N VAL A 121 1.36 -14.90 -8.33
CA VAL A 121 0.39 -15.36 -9.34
C VAL A 121 0.88 -15.02 -10.74
N ALA A 122 1.32 -13.79 -10.98
CA ALA A 122 1.82 -13.37 -12.28
C ALA A 122 3.04 -14.21 -12.73
N ALA A 123 4.00 -14.44 -11.85
CA ALA A 123 5.17 -15.26 -12.15
C ALA A 123 4.80 -16.72 -12.45
N SER A 124 3.85 -17.30 -11.70
CA SER A 124 3.33 -18.64 -11.95
C SER A 124 2.65 -18.74 -13.32
N VAL A 125 1.79 -17.76 -13.64
CA VAL A 125 1.06 -17.71 -14.92
C VAL A 125 2.03 -17.49 -16.08
N ASP A 126 2.98 -16.57 -15.96
CA ASP A 126 3.98 -16.27 -16.99
C ASP A 126 4.88 -17.46 -17.29
N THR A 127 5.26 -18.22 -16.26
CA THR A 127 6.05 -19.45 -16.44
C THR A 127 5.26 -20.48 -17.25
N ILE A 128 4.00 -20.70 -16.89
CA ILE A 128 3.14 -21.65 -17.60
C ILE A 128 2.90 -21.21 -19.06
N ILE A 129 2.61 -19.94 -19.29
CA ILE A 129 2.43 -19.40 -20.65
C ILE A 129 3.69 -19.63 -21.48
N LYS A 130 4.88 -19.29 -20.95
CA LYS A 130 6.15 -19.51 -21.65
C LYS A 130 6.41 -20.97 -21.98
N ASP A 131 6.12 -21.89 -21.05
CA ASP A 131 6.29 -23.32 -21.29
C ASP A 131 5.36 -23.82 -22.40
N ILE A 132 4.12 -23.31 -22.44
CA ILE A 132 3.15 -23.64 -23.49
C ILE A 132 3.57 -23.05 -24.84
N GLU A 133 4.05 -21.81 -24.88
CA GLU A 133 4.55 -21.18 -26.11
C GLU A 133 5.78 -21.90 -26.68
N ALA A 134 6.67 -22.39 -25.81
CA ALA A 134 7.90 -23.07 -26.22
C ALA A 134 7.68 -24.52 -26.67
N GLY A 135 6.77 -25.26 -26.02
CA GLY A 135 6.65 -26.71 -26.18
C GLY A 135 5.25 -27.24 -26.48
N GLY A 136 4.24 -26.36 -26.49
CA GLY A 136 2.83 -26.75 -26.51
C GLY A 136 2.39 -27.43 -25.20
N VAL A 137 1.10 -27.78 -25.13
CA VAL A 137 0.57 -28.55 -24.00
C VAL A 137 0.86 -30.04 -24.22
N LYS A 138 1.49 -30.69 -23.23
CA LYS A 138 1.81 -32.12 -23.29
C LYS A 138 0.55 -32.97 -23.46
N ARG A 139 0.65 -33.98 -24.32
CA ARG A 139 -0.38 -34.99 -24.54
C ARG A 139 0.13 -36.36 -24.12
N ASP A 140 -0.73 -37.16 -23.52
CA ASP A 140 -0.43 -38.57 -23.27
C ASP A 140 -0.57 -39.42 -24.55
N ALA A 141 -0.26 -40.71 -24.45
CA ALA A 141 -0.33 -41.64 -25.57
C ALA A 141 -1.74 -41.82 -26.16
N ARG A 142 -2.79 -41.41 -25.45
CA ARG A 142 -4.19 -41.46 -25.90
C ARG A 142 -4.71 -40.09 -26.37
N GLY A 143 -3.83 -39.09 -26.42
CA GLY A 143 -4.13 -37.75 -26.92
C GLY A 143 -4.74 -36.81 -25.87
N ALA A 144 -4.87 -37.22 -24.61
CA ALA A 144 -5.39 -36.37 -23.54
C ALA A 144 -4.32 -35.39 -23.06
N LEU A 145 -4.74 -34.17 -22.67
CA LEU A 145 -3.83 -33.15 -22.15
C LEU A 145 -3.44 -33.51 -20.71
N ASN A 146 -2.26 -34.11 -20.54
CA ASN A 146 -1.81 -34.65 -19.26
C ASN A 146 -0.27 -34.64 -19.13
N PRO A 147 0.30 -33.93 -18.14
CA PRO A 147 -0.38 -33.06 -17.18
C PRO A 147 -0.95 -31.81 -17.86
N PHE A 148 -2.16 -31.40 -17.46
CA PHE A 148 -2.72 -30.13 -17.89
C PHE A 148 -2.14 -28.99 -17.02
N PRO A 149 -1.63 -27.89 -17.60
CA PRO A 149 -1.03 -26.81 -16.83
C PRO A 149 -2.04 -26.15 -15.89
N GLN A 150 -1.61 -25.84 -14.67
CA GLN A 150 -2.42 -25.19 -13.64
C GLN A 150 -1.54 -24.25 -12.81
N ALA A 151 -2.04 -23.07 -12.49
CA ALA A 151 -1.44 -22.23 -11.45
C ALA A 151 -1.82 -22.80 -10.09
N LEU A 152 -0.85 -23.32 -9.34
CA LEU A 152 -1.09 -23.90 -8.02
C LEU A 152 -1.56 -22.81 -7.03
N ASP A 153 -2.43 -23.18 -6.10
CA ASP A 153 -2.97 -22.31 -5.04
C ASP A 153 -3.71 -21.04 -5.52
N LEU A 154 -4.10 -20.97 -6.80
CA LEU A 154 -4.73 -19.79 -7.41
C LEU A 154 -5.94 -19.26 -6.61
N ASP A 155 -6.84 -20.14 -6.17
CA ASP A 155 -8.01 -19.74 -5.37
C ASP A 155 -7.61 -19.13 -4.02
N SER A 156 -6.62 -19.73 -3.34
CA SER A 156 -6.09 -19.21 -2.07
C SER A 156 -5.41 -17.86 -2.26
N ASP A 157 -4.66 -17.70 -3.34
CA ASP A 157 -3.98 -16.45 -3.70
C ASP A 157 -4.98 -15.36 -4.09
N ALA A 158 -5.99 -15.68 -4.89
CA ALA A 158 -7.10 -14.77 -5.20
C ALA A 158 -7.83 -14.30 -3.94
N THR A 159 -8.13 -15.23 -3.04
CA THR A 159 -8.74 -14.93 -1.74
C THR A 159 -7.88 -13.99 -0.92
N SER A 160 -6.59 -14.31 -0.79
CA SER A 160 -5.63 -13.55 0.02
C SER A 160 -5.43 -12.14 -0.52
N PHE A 161 -5.35 -11.99 -1.83
CA PHE A 161 -5.28 -10.69 -2.49
C PHE A 161 -6.52 -9.85 -2.18
N LEU A 162 -7.72 -10.39 -2.40
CA LEU A 162 -8.99 -9.66 -2.22
C LEU A 162 -9.24 -9.26 -0.76
N ILE A 163 -8.85 -10.09 0.22
CA ILE A 163 -8.89 -9.75 1.65
C ILE A 163 -8.03 -8.52 1.93
N ASN A 164 -6.78 -8.54 1.46
CA ASN A 164 -5.84 -7.45 1.72
C ASN A 164 -6.21 -6.17 0.94
N ALA A 165 -6.75 -6.31 -0.27
CA ALA A 165 -7.26 -5.17 -1.05
C ALA A 165 -8.43 -4.48 -0.35
N LYS A 166 -9.45 -5.24 0.09
CA LYS A 166 -10.57 -4.71 0.89
C LYS A 166 -10.06 -4.03 2.16
N ARG A 167 -9.09 -4.63 2.86
CA ARG A 167 -8.47 -4.04 4.06
C ARG A 167 -7.76 -2.73 3.76
N ALA A 168 -6.97 -2.67 2.68
CA ALA A 168 -6.28 -1.46 2.25
C ALA A 168 -7.28 -0.32 2.00
N VAL A 169 -8.36 -0.57 1.24
CA VAL A 169 -9.42 0.42 1.01
C VAL A 169 -10.03 0.91 2.32
N GLN A 170 -10.37 -0.01 3.23
CA GLN A 170 -10.94 0.35 4.52
C GLN A 170 -10.01 1.26 5.32
N LEU A 171 -8.69 1.01 5.29
CA LEU A 171 -7.68 1.81 5.97
C LEU A 171 -7.52 3.19 5.31
N ILE A 172 -7.53 3.26 3.98
CA ILE A 172 -7.52 4.53 3.23
C ILE A 172 -8.72 5.40 3.62
N CYS A 173 -9.91 4.79 3.77
CA CYS A 173 -11.11 5.49 4.24
C CYS A 173 -11.01 6.01 5.68
N ARG A 174 -10.01 5.60 6.47
CA ARG A 174 -9.77 6.14 7.82
C ARG A 174 -8.97 7.44 7.82
N LEU A 175 -8.19 7.72 6.77
CA LEU A 175 -7.35 8.92 6.71
C LEU A 175 -8.13 10.23 6.92
N PRO A 176 -9.33 10.42 6.31
CA PRO A 176 -10.14 11.61 6.56
C PRO A 176 -10.51 11.81 8.03
N ALA A 177 -10.80 10.73 8.77
CA ALA A 177 -11.11 10.83 10.20
C ALA A 177 -9.88 11.30 11.00
N THR A 178 -8.67 10.84 10.65
CA THR A 178 -7.45 11.23 11.35
C THR A 178 -6.98 12.66 11.03
N ILE A 179 -7.24 13.17 9.83
CA ILE A 179 -6.75 14.48 9.37
C ILE A 179 -7.83 15.58 9.53
N LEU A 180 -9.07 15.29 9.15
CA LEU A 180 -10.17 16.25 9.17
C LEU A 180 -11.06 16.11 10.41
N GLY A 181 -10.87 15.06 11.22
CA GLY A 181 -11.68 14.79 12.42
C GLY A 181 -13.15 14.49 12.14
N ILE A 182 -13.45 13.97 10.94
CA ILE A 182 -14.80 13.51 10.60
C ILE A 182 -15.06 12.12 11.23
N PRO A 183 -16.33 11.73 11.48
CA PRO A 183 -16.64 10.45 12.11
C PRO A 183 -16.10 9.25 11.31
N LEU A 184 -15.42 8.33 12.01
CA LEU A 184 -14.94 7.07 11.44
C LEU A 184 -16.09 6.07 11.27
N LYS A 185 -16.75 6.11 10.11
CA LYS A 185 -17.89 5.23 9.80
C LYS A 185 -17.79 4.55 8.43
N ASP A 186 -17.08 5.17 7.49
CA ASP A 186 -17.09 4.76 6.09
C ASP A 186 -15.98 3.74 5.81
N ASN A 187 -16.34 2.69 5.06
CA ASN A 187 -15.45 1.57 4.73
C ASN A 187 -15.25 1.39 3.21
N ASN A 188 -15.83 2.29 2.40
CA ASN A 188 -15.68 2.38 0.96
C ASN A 188 -15.87 3.82 0.47
N PHE A 189 -15.53 4.08 -0.79
CA PHE A 189 -15.55 5.42 -1.37
C PHE A 189 -16.98 5.95 -1.65
N GLU A 190 -17.97 5.09 -1.89
CA GLU A 190 -19.35 5.54 -2.11
C GLU A 190 -19.95 6.20 -0.86
N TYR A 191 -19.77 5.58 0.31
CA TYR A 191 -20.24 6.16 1.57
C TYR A 191 -19.36 7.34 2.00
N LEU A 192 -18.04 7.23 1.83
CA LEU A 192 -17.12 8.32 2.15
C LEU A 192 -17.41 9.58 1.33
N ALA A 193 -17.71 9.44 0.03
CA ALA A 193 -18.09 10.57 -0.83
C ALA A 193 -19.33 11.30 -0.31
N LYS A 194 -20.33 10.57 0.21
CA LYS A 194 -21.53 11.17 0.82
C LYS A 194 -21.17 11.93 2.10
N THR A 195 -20.36 11.33 2.96
CA THR A 195 -19.91 11.97 4.20
C THR A 195 -19.13 13.25 3.91
N LEU A 196 -18.12 13.19 3.04
CA LEU A 196 -17.31 14.35 2.67
C LEU A 196 -18.17 15.46 2.05
N ALA A 197 -19.16 15.12 1.22
CA ALA A 197 -20.09 16.09 0.64
C ALA A 197 -20.99 16.78 1.66
N THR A 198 -21.28 16.13 2.79
CA THR A 198 -22.07 16.73 3.88
C THR A 198 -21.22 17.51 4.88
N THR A 199 -19.92 17.22 4.97
CA THR A 199 -19.03 17.79 5.98
C THR A 199 -18.14 18.91 5.42
N LEU A 200 -17.84 18.88 4.13
CA LEU A 200 -16.97 19.85 3.46
C LEU A 200 -17.77 20.73 2.51
N GLU A 201 -17.20 21.89 2.18
CA GLU A 201 -17.79 22.80 1.20
C GLU A 201 -17.93 22.13 -0.19
N PRO A 202 -18.90 22.57 -1.01
CA PRO A 202 -19.02 22.10 -2.38
C PRO A 202 -17.74 22.36 -3.21
N GLY A 203 -17.37 21.43 -4.09
CA GLY A 203 -16.21 21.58 -4.98
C GLY A 203 -14.85 21.34 -4.33
N VAL A 204 -14.81 20.83 -3.09
CA VAL A 204 -13.54 20.45 -2.45
C VAL A 204 -12.92 19.26 -3.17
N THR A 205 -11.65 19.40 -3.57
CA THR A 205 -10.92 18.44 -4.40
C THR A 205 -10.88 17.02 -3.83
N VAL A 206 -10.79 16.85 -2.50
CA VAL A 206 -10.82 15.50 -1.91
C VAL A 206 -12.17 14.79 -2.14
N THR A 207 -13.29 15.53 -2.09
CA THR A 207 -14.62 14.97 -2.35
C THR A 207 -14.75 14.53 -3.81
N GLU A 208 -14.23 15.32 -4.74
CA GLU A 208 -14.23 15.00 -6.17
C GLU A 208 -13.35 13.78 -6.47
N PHE A 209 -12.16 13.74 -5.89
CA PHE A 209 -11.24 12.60 -5.99
C PHE A 209 -11.91 11.30 -5.52
N VAL A 210 -12.56 11.30 -4.35
CA VAL A 210 -13.23 10.10 -3.82
C VAL A 210 -14.38 9.66 -4.73
N ARG A 211 -15.17 10.59 -5.27
CA ARG A 211 -16.24 10.26 -6.22
C ARG A 211 -15.70 9.66 -7.51
N ALA A 212 -14.65 10.25 -8.09
CA ALA A 212 -14.05 9.79 -9.33
C ALA A 212 -13.48 8.35 -9.21
N ASN A 213 -13.05 7.96 -8.01
CA ASN A 213 -12.46 6.65 -7.74
C ASN A 213 -13.43 5.65 -7.10
N ALA A 214 -14.71 6.00 -6.91
CA ALA A 214 -15.67 5.13 -6.22
C ALA A 214 -15.95 3.81 -6.96
N ALA A 215 -16.10 3.86 -8.29
CA ALA A 215 -16.39 2.70 -9.11
C ALA A 215 -15.27 1.63 -9.09
N PRO A 216 -13.99 1.95 -9.37
CA PRO A 216 -12.91 0.96 -9.28
C PRO A 216 -12.69 0.44 -7.85
N VAL A 217 -12.88 1.28 -6.83
CA VAL A 217 -12.87 0.82 -5.42
C VAL A 217 -13.98 -0.18 -5.13
N ARG A 218 -15.20 0.10 -5.62
CA ARG A 218 -16.33 -0.81 -5.46
C ARG A 218 -16.06 -2.15 -6.12
N TYR A 219 -15.52 -2.15 -7.34
CA TYR A 219 -15.17 -3.38 -8.07
C TYR A 219 -14.31 -4.33 -7.22
N LEU A 220 -13.20 -3.85 -6.66
CA LEU A 220 -12.32 -4.66 -5.79
C LEU A 220 -13.03 -5.18 -4.52
N ILE A 221 -13.89 -4.36 -3.92
CA ILE A 221 -14.67 -4.74 -2.74
C ILE A 221 -15.71 -5.82 -3.08
N GLU A 222 -16.41 -5.66 -4.20
CA GLU A 222 -17.47 -6.57 -4.63
C GLU A 222 -16.92 -7.95 -4.96
N LEU A 223 -15.75 -8.03 -5.61
CA LEU A 223 -15.05 -9.31 -5.80
C LEU A 223 -14.84 -10.07 -4.48
N ARG A 224 -14.49 -9.38 -3.38
CA ARG A 224 -14.38 -10.04 -2.07
C ARG A 224 -15.75 -10.37 -1.47
N ASN A 225 -16.69 -9.43 -1.51
CA ASN A 225 -18.01 -9.60 -0.89
C ASN A 225 -18.77 -10.79 -1.49
N TRP A 226 -18.73 -10.95 -2.82
CA TRP A 226 -19.36 -12.07 -3.51
C TRP A 226 -18.61 -13.40 -3.33
N GLN A 227 -17.40 -13.37 -2.79
CA GLN A 227 -16.69 -14.56 -2.35
C GLN A 227 -17.06 -14.96 -0.91
N GLU A 228 -17.24 -13.98 0.00
CA GLU A 228 -17.62 -14.21 1.42
C GLU A 228 -19.10 -14.55 1.59
N HIS A 229 -19.95 -13.90 0.81
CA HIS A 229 -21.41 -13.97 0.95
C HIS A 229 -22.06 -14.26 -0.42
N PRO A 230 -21.78 -15.44 -1.01
CA PRO A 230 -22.37 -15.80 -2.28
C PRO A 230 -23.88 -15.97 -2.12
N ASN A 231 -24.64 -15.36 -3.03
CA ASN A 231 -26.09 -15.51 -3.12
C ASN A 231 -26.50 -15.62 -4.60
N THR A 232 -27.19 -14.64 -5.17
CA THR A 232 -27.47 -14.62 -6.62
C THR A 232 -26.20 -14.33 -7.43
N LYS A 233 -25.27 -13.57 -6.86
CA LYS A 233 -23.95 -13.29 -7.44
C LYS A 233 -22.88 -14.00 -6.64
N ARG A 234 -21.84 -14.47 -7.34
CA ARG A 234 -20.64 -15.03 -6.73
C ARG A 234 -19.39 -14.65 -7.52
N THR A 235 -18.27 -14.54 -6.85
CA THR A 235 -16.96 -14.43 -7.50
C THR A 235 -16.53 -15.80 -7.98
N ILE A 236 -16.21 -15.90 -9.27
CA ILE A 236 -15.74 -17.10 -9.93
C ILE A 236 -14.26 -16.91 -10.21
N VAL A 237 -13.44 -17.87 -9.77
CA VAL A 237 -12.02 -17.98 -10.09
C VAL A 237 -11.87 -19.21 -10.97
N THR A 238 -11.35 -19.01 -12.18
CA THR A 238 -11.11 -20.08 -13.14
C THR A 238 -9.62 -20.13 -13.42
N ASN A 239 -9.02 -21.30 -13.23
CA ASN A 239 -7.62 -21.54 -13.57
C ASN A 239 -7.45 -21.63 -15.11
N PHE A 240 -6.28 -22.04 -15.56
CA PHE A 240 -6.10 -22.44 -16.95
C PHE A 240 -7.21 -23.41 -17.38
N SER A 241 -7.76 -23.20 -18.57
CA SER A 241 -8.83 -24.00 -19.14
C SER A 241 -8.68 -24.10 -20.66
N VAL A 242 -9.43 -25.02 -21.27
CA VAL A 242 -9.44 -25.21 -22.73
C VAL A 242 -10.84 -24.87 -23.24
N ALA A 243 -10.90 -23.90 -24.14
CA ALA A 243 -12.13 -23.53 -24.84
C ALA A 243 -12.53 -24.60 -25.87
N PRO A 244 -13.79 -24.65 -26.32
CA PRO A 244 -14.27 -25.67 -27.27
C PRO A 244 -13.53 -25.72 -28.61
N ASP A 245 -12.92 -24.61 -29.02
CA ASP A 245 -12.08 -24.49 -30.21
C ASP A 245 -10.65 -25.04 -30.00
N GLY A 246 -10.34 -25.52 -28.79
CA GLY A 246 -9.02 -26.00 -28.40
C GLY A 246 -8.07 -24.91 -27.91
N THR A 247 -8.52 -23.65 -27.85
CA THR A 247 -7.70 -22.53 -27.38
C THR A 247 -7.53 -22.60 -25.86
N LEU A 248 -6.30 -22.44 -25.39
CA LEU A 248 -6.01 -22.38 -23.97
C LEU A 248 -6.34 -20.98 -23.44
N THR A 249 -7.16 -20.91 -22.40
CA THR A 249 -7.51 -19.66 -21.72
C THR A 249 -6.69 -19.55 -20.43
N PRO A 250 -6.00 -18.41 -20.18
CA PRO A 250 -5.27 -18.18 -18.93
C PRO A 250 -6.23 -18.04 -17.74
N PRO A 251 -5.72 -17.96 -16.50
CA PRO A 251 -6.57 -17.77 -15.33
C PRO A 251 -7.38 -16.47 -15.35
N MET A 252 -8.67 -16.59 -15.09
CA MET A 252 -9.64 -15.47 -15.12
C MET A 252 -10.47 -15.43 -13.83
N TRP A 253 -10.88 -14.23 -13.42
CA TRP A 253 -11.90 -14.04 -12.39
C TRP A 253 -13.01 -13.11 -12.87
N HIS A 254 -14.18 -13.21 -12.25
CA HIS A 254 -15.28 -12.26 -12.43
C HIS A 254 -16.38 -12.52 -11.42
N VAL A 255 -17.33 -11.60 -11.32
CA VAL A 255 -18.64 -11.88 -10.73
C VAL A 255 -19.48 -12.64 -11.77
N SER A 256 -20.30 -13.60 -11.35
CA SER A 256 -21.02 -14.56 -12.22
C SER A 256 -21.74 -13.98 -13.45
N ASP A 257 -22.20 -12.72 -13.38
CA ASP A 257 -22.96 -12.05 -14.46
C ASP A 257 -22.12 -11.01 -15.23
N GLU A 258 -20.80 -11.01 -15.01
CA GLU A 258 -19.86 -10.05 -15.56
C GLU A 258 -18.83 -10.72 -16.46
N THR A 259 -18.16 -9.90 -17.28
CA THR A 259 -17.12 -10.36 -18.20
C THR A 259 -15.88 -10.84 -17.42
N PRO A 260 -15.38 -12.06 -17.70
CA PRO A 260 -14.11 -12.55 -17.18
C PRO A 260 -12.95 -11.57 -17.42
N GLN A 261 -12.12 -11.36 -16.40
CA GLN A 261 -10.88 -10.58 -16.48
C GLN A 261 -9.68 -11.42 -16.07
N SER A 262 -8.53 -11.10 -16.66
CA SER A 262 -7.26 -11.76 -16.36
C SER A 262 -6.86 -11.52 -14.91
N ILE A 263 -6.79 -12.58 -14.10
CA ILE A 263 -6.39 -12.47 -12.69
C ILE A 263 -4.99 -11.85 -12.59
N ARG A 264 -4.09 -12.27 -13.49
CA ARG A 264 -2.71 -11.78 -13.54
C ARG A 264 -2.66 -10.27 -13.70
N GLU A 265 -3.34 -9.75 -14.72
CA GLU A 265 -3.29 -8.32 -15.05
C GLU A 265 -4.01 -7.50 -14.00
N ASP A 266 -5.18 -7.97 -13.56
CA ASP A 266 -6.04 -7.23 -12.65
C ASP A 266 -5.49 -7.20 -11.22
N MET A 267 -4.81 -8.26 -10.75
CA MET A 267 -4.09 -8.21 -9.47
C MET A 267 -2.92 -7.23 -9.48
N LEU A 268 -2.15 -7.19 -10.57
CA LEU A 268 -1.02 -6.25 -10.71
C LEU A 268 -1.53 -4.81 -10.77
N ALA A 269 -2.53 -4.55 -11.61
CA ALA A 269 -3.17 -3.24 -11.72
C ALA A 269 -3.85 -2.82 -10.41
N GLY A 270 -4.52 -3.75 -9.72
CA GLY A 270 -5.17 -3.52 -8.44
C GLY A 270 -4.18 -3.14 -7.33
N ALA A 271 -3.03 -3.81 -7.25
CA ALA A 271 -1.99 -3.46 -6.27
C ALA A 271 -1.43 -2.05 -6.52
N ASP A 272 -1.11 -1.71 -7.77
CA ASP A 272 -0.64 -0.36 -8.12
C ASP A 272 -1.71 0.71 -7.90
N PHE A 273 -2.96 0.42 -8.26
CA PHE A 273 -4.10 1.29 -7.99
C PHE A 273 -4.23 1.60 -6.50
N LEU A 274 -4.11 0.60 -5.62
CA LEU A 274 -4.16 0.81 -4.16
C LEU A 274 -3.05 1.75 -3.65
N VAL A 275 -1.84 1.66 -4.20
CA VAL A 275 -0.76 2.61 -3.91
C VAL A 275 -1.16 4.02 -4.34
N GLN A 276 -1.63 4.17 -5.58
CA GLN A 276 -2.01 5.46 -6.14
C GLN A 276 -3.13 6.14 -5.33
N ILE A 277 -4.19 5.41 -4.98
CA ILE A 277 -5.30 6.01 -4.23
C ILE A 277 -4.94 6.32 -2.78
N ALA A 278 -4.07 5.54 -2.13
CA ALA A 278 -3.60 5.82 -0.78
C ALA A 278 -2.77 7.10 -0.75
N GLU A 279 -1.83 7.22 -1.70
CA GLU A 279 -0.98 8.38 -1.90
C GLU A 279 -1.81 9.64 -2.21
N ALA A 280 -2.69 9.57 -3.21
CA ALA A 280 -3.51 10.69 -3.64
C ALA A 280 -4.51 11.12 -2.54
N MET A 281 -5.13 10.17 -1.82
CA MET A 281 -6.00 10.48 -0.68
C MET A 281 -5.24 11.31 0.36
N LEU A 282 -4.05 10.87 0.77
CA LEU A 282 -3.25 11.61 1.74
C LEU A 282 -2.94 13.03 1.23
N ILE A 283 -2.45 13.15 0.00
CA ILE A 283 -2.12 14.44 -0.62
C ILE A 283 -3.33 15.39 -0.63
N HIS A 284 -4.49 14.93 -1.09
CA HIS A 284 -5.69 15.75 -1.12
C HIS A 284 -6.13 16.19 0.28
N LEU A 285 -6.03 15.30 1.28
CA LEU A 285 -6.38 15.61 2.67
C LEU A 285 -5.44 16.64 3.30
N VAL A 286 -4.12 16.44 3.19
CA VAL A 286 -3.15 17.37 3.82
C VAL A 286 -3.17 18.73 3.13
N MET A 287 -3.34 18.79 1.81
CA MET A 287 -3.43 20.07 1.09
C MET A 287 -4.74 20.81 1.38
N HIS A 288 -5.82 20.07 1.61
CA HIS A 288 -7.07 20.67 2.07
C HIS A 288 -6.93 21.21 3.50
N ALA A 289 -6.31 20.44 4.41
CA ALA A 289 -6.17 20.80 5.83
C ALA A 289 -4.97 21.71 6.16
N SER A 290 -4.12 22.04 5.18
CA SER A 290 -2.91 22.83 5.39
C SER A 290 -3.22 24.27 5.80
N ASP A 291 -2.39 24.84 6.65
CA ASP A 291 -2.45 26.26 7.01
C ASP A 291 -2.28 27.15 5.77
N LYS A 292 -3.30 27.94 5.43
CA LYS A 292 -3.30 28.78 4.21
C LYS A 292 -2.35 29.96 4.28
N ARG A 293 -1.79 30.29 5.44
CA ARG A 293 -0.76 31.34 5.60
C ARG A 293 0.57 30.90 5.01
N ILE A 294 0.81 29.59 4.93
CA ILE A 294 2.03 29.02 4.33
C ILE A 294 1.65 28.49 2.94
N PRO A 295 2.30 28.96 1.87
CA PRO A 295 1.96 28.54 0.51
C PRO A 295 2.56 27.17 0.20
N PHE A 296 2.10 26.14 0.90
CA PHE A 296 2.51 24.77 0.62
C PHE A 296 2.11 24.35 -0.79
N VAL A 297 2.97 23.56 -1.42
CA VAL A 297 2.73 22.92 -2.71
C VAL A 297 3.28 21.50 -2.71
N ILE A 298 2.64 20.63 -3.48
CA ILE A 298 3.14 19.29 -3.76
C ILE A 298 3.84 19.32 -5.10
N VAL A 299 5.11 18.92 -5.12
CA VAL A 299 5.93 18.84 -6.32
C VAL A 299 6.02 17.37 -6.74
N GLU A 300 5.54 17.06 -7.94
CA GLU A 300 5.78 15.78 -8.59
C GLU A 300 7.21 15.73 -9.14
N LEU A 301 7.96 14.71 -8.78
CA LEU A 301 9.29 14.48 -9.30
C LEU A 301 9.20 13.93 -10.72
N GLY A 302 10.00 14.50 -11.64
CA GLY A 302 10.11 13.96 -12.99
C GLY A 302 10.75 12.57 -13.00
N PRO A 303 10.54 11.75 -14.04
CA PRO A 303 11.05 10.37 -14.08
C PRO A 303 12.56 10.23 -13.80
N ALA A 304 13.37 11.18 -14.26
CA ALA A 304 14.82 11.19 -14.04
C ALA A 304 15.24 11.51 -12.58
N GLN A 305 14.32 12.02 -11.76
CA GLN A 305 14.55 12.38 -10.35
C GLN A 305 14.08 11.28 -9.38
N ILE A 306 13.32 10.30 -9.88
CA ILE A 306 12.82 9.19 -9.07
C ILE A 306 13.96 8.18 -8.88
N ASN A 307 14.38 7.97 -7.63
CA ASN A 307 15.34 6.94 -7.29
C ASN A 307 14.67 5.56 -7.32
N ALA A 308 15.18 4.62 -8.11
CA ALA A 308 14.63 3.25 -8.17
C ALA A 308 14.71 2.51 -6.83
N GLU A 309 15.73 2.79 -6.00
CA GLU A 309 15.90 2.16 -4.69
C GLU A 309 14.91 2.70 -3.64
N LEU A 310 14.34 3.89 -3.88
CA LEU A 310 13.38 4.57 -3.01
C LEU A 310 12.50 5.50 -3.87
N PRO A 311 11.49 4.95 -4.57
CA PRO A 311 10.75 5.66 -5.62
C PRO A 311 9.69 6.62 -5.06
N ILE A 312 10.14 7.61 -4.28
CA ILE A 312 9.33 8.76 -3.87
C ILE A 312 8.92 9.52 -5.13
N LYS A 313 7.63 9.83 -5.24
CA LYS A 313 7.05 10.50 -6.40
C LYS A 313 6.71 11.97 -6.11
N TYR A 314 6.28 12.26 -4.89
CA TYR A 314 5.82 13.59 -4.49
C TYR A 314 6.60 14.10 -3.28
N ARG A 315 6.91 15.40 -3.27
CA ARG A 315 7.50 16.09 -2.12
C ARG A 315 6.72 17.34 -1.76
N LEU A 316 6.56 17.56 -0.46
CA LEU A 316 6.05 18.82 0.07
C LEU A 316 7.13 19.91 -0.06
N SER A 317 6.72 21.08 -0.56
CA SER A 317 7.57 22.26 -0.67
C SER A 317 6.77 23.52 -0.32
N ILE A 318 7.46 24.66 -0.26
CA ILE A 318 6.86 25.98 -0.11
C ILE A 318 7.04 26.75 -1.41
N ASP A 319 5.96 27.31 -1.94
CA ASP A 319 6.00 28.20 -3.10
C ASP A 319 6.52 29.58 -2.68
N THR A 320 7.84 29.76 -2.82
CA THR A 320 8.52 30.99 -2.41
C THR A 320 8.07 32.22 -3.19
N SER A 321 7.47 32.06 -4.37
CA SER A 321 6.93 33.18 -5.16
C SER A 321 5.74 33.87 -4.48
N LYS A 322 5.08 33.17 -3.55
CA LYS A 322 3.94 33.67 -2.76
C LYS A 322 4.35 34.27 -1.42
N LEU A 323 5.58 34.08 -0.96
CA LEU A 323 6.08 34.63 0.31
C LEU A 323 6.51 36.10 0.21
N SER A 324 6.89 36.58 -0.98
CA SER A 324 7.49 37.91 -1.17
C SER A 324 6.50 39.06 -1.36
N ARG A 325 5.17 38.82 -1.25
CA ARG A 325 4.16 39.86 -1.49
C ARG A 325 3.74 40.67 -0.26
N ASP A 326 4.08 40.22 0.95
CA ASP A 326 3.65 40.89 2.20
C ASP A 326 4.71 41.81 2.82
N ALA A 327 5.95 41.84 2.30
CA ALA A 327 7.03 42.66 2.85
C ALA A 327 7.05 44.13 2.34
N GLY A 328 6.12 44.51 1.44
CA GLY A 328 6.13 45.82 0.76
C GLY A 328 5.02 46.80 1.18
N ALA A 329 4.10 46.42 2.05
CA ALA A 329 2.96 47.26 2.47
C ALA A 329 3.15 47.80 3.90
N SER A 330 4.24 48.52 4.12
CA SER A 330 4.46 49.33 5.33
C SER A 330 5.46 50.43 5.00
N ASN A 331 4.97 51.52 4.39
CA ASN A 331 5.60 52.85 4.41
C ASN A 331 4.48 53.89 4.30
#